data_AF-A0A350BJT5-F1
#
_entry.id   AF-A0A350BJT5-F1
#
_cell.length_a   1.000
_cell.length_b   1.000
_cell.length_c   1.000
_cell.angle_alpha   90.00
_cell.angle_beta   90.00
_cell.angle_gamma   90.00
#
_symmetry.space_group_name_H-M   'P 1'
#
loop_
_entity.id
_entity.type
_entity.pdbx_description
1 polymer ?
#
loop_
_entity_poly.entity_id
_entity_poly.type
_entity_poly.pdbx_seq_one_letter_code
_entity_poly.pdbx_strand_id
1 'polypeptide(L)'
;MRILHDFHVGECTGEGEGFQTNLQEYSRKSHDSCMRRILDCSGILVYYPPFNRGISMKYWLTILVSFVFLSSAVAQPRVLLYYDMEGLSGVRDWRLTSAAESQYPQGRMFLTADVNSAIRGLKDGGAGEIVVTDAHGSGSPEPDILLEEMDKRATFEFRDTAFAPYTDMPSSKYQAIVCIGMHARAFTPGFLAHTYTVEPAFNVNGLDFTETTIIAVSAARFGIPVIMVSGDDVLEKQVREQFPNTEFAVVKTARARGDADTLTQPEAQRHIYEAARSAMRKLSSIKPFHLDGPFEFAMSFQNRAQTDRAANYPGLQRRGDTTLVFSDTDFIEGYKRSLALVRLATTERTSLLFRAVREHPAAAEIMRRFNELVHERWFSTDEFWTPPTPPRKRYHGAQ
;
A
#
# COMPACT_ATOMS: atom_id res chain seq x y z
N MET A 1 -41.82 -56.05 -5.54
CA MET A 1 -40.35 -55.95 -5.67
C MET A 1 -39.88 -55.14 -4.47
N ARG A 2 -38.93 -55.67 -3.69
CA ARG A 2 -38.65 -55.48 -2.24
C ARG A 2 -38.39 -54.00 -1.81
N ILE A 3 -39.12 -53.46 -0.80
CA ILE A 3 -38.83 -53.35 0.68
C ILE A 3 -37.75 -52.26 0.97
N LEU A 4 -38.07 -51.06 1.51
CA LEU A 4 -38.22 -50.62 2.94
C LEU A 4 -36.90 -50.77 3.75
N HIS A 5 -36.47 -49.97 4.74
CA HIS A 5 -37.02 -48.94 5.64
C HIS A 5 -35.82 -48.25 6.36
N ASP A 6 -36.07 -47.06 6.91
CA ASP A 6 -35.59 -46.48 8.20
C ASP A 6 -34.11 -46.40 8.61
N PHE A 7 -33.72 -45.17 8.94
CA PHE A 7 -32.78 -44.88 10.02
C PHE A 7 -33.57 -44.34 11.22
N HIS A 8 -33.57 -45.10 12.32
CA HIS A 8 -34.01 -44.64 13.64
C HIS A 8 -32.89 -44.81 14.67
N VAL A 9 -33.01 -43.99 15.69
CA VAL A 9 -32.03 -43.56 16.70
C VAL A 9 -31.65 -44.68 17.67
N GLY A 10 -30.44 -44.61 18.23
CA GLY A 10 -30.02 -45.41 19.39
C GLY A 10 -29.03 -44.66 20.26
N GLU A 11 -29.55 -43.90 21.23
CA GLU A 11 -28.84 -43.51 22.45
C GLU A 11 -28.69 -44.76 23.35
N CYS A 12 -27.51 -44.96 23.95
CA CYS A 12 -27.34 -45.88 25.08
C CYS A 12 -26.69 -45.12 26.24
N THR A 13 -27.49 -44.86 27.25
CA THR A 13 -27.12 -44.55 28.63
C THR A 13 -26.78 -45.84 29.39
N GLY A 14 -25.89 -45.78 30.38
CA GLY A 14 -25.66 -46.90 31.31
C GLY A 14 -24.38 -46.80 32.14
N GLU A 15 -24.52 -46.27 33.36
CA GLU A 15 -23.62 -46.51 34.50
C GLU A 15 -23.86 -47.91 35.10
N GLY A 16 -22.84 -48.52 35.73
CA GLY A 16 -23.06 -49.58 36.75
C GLY A 16 -22.20 -50.86 36.66
N GLU A 17 -21.14 -50.90 37.47
CA GLU A 17 -20.58 -52.04 38.26
C GLU A 17 -20.16 -53.39 37.61
N GLY A 18 -18.84 -53.61 37.61
CA GLY A 18 -18.15 -54.71 38.34
C GLY A 18 -18.24 -56.17 37.85
N PHE A 19 -17.17 -56.69 37.21
CA PHE A 19 -16.38 -57.84 37.71
C PHE A 19 -15.14 -58.10 36.83
N GLN A 20 -14.14 -58.76 37.42
CA GLN A 20 -12.73 -58.84 37.03
C GLN A 20 -12.38 -59.68 35.77
N THR A 21 -11.13 -59.46 35.32
CA THR A 21 -10.21 -60.33 34.54
C THR A 21 -10.42 -60.50 33.02
N ASN A 22 -9.63 -59.78 32.22
CA ASN A 22 -8.44 -60.36 31.54
C ASN A 22 -7.67 -59.30 30.73
N LEU A 23 -6.43 -59.03 31.15
CA LEU A 23 -5.42 -58.25 30.44
C LEU A 23 -4.87 -59.09 29.27
N GLN A 24 -5.48 -59.05 28.09
CA GLN A 24 -4.76 -59.40 26.84
C GLN A 24 -5.42 -59.05 25.49
N GLU A 25 -6.56 -58.33 25.43
CA GLU A 25 -7.28 -58.15 24.15
C GLU A 25 -7.71 -56.71 23.81
N TYR A 26 -6.94 -55.69 24.22
CA TYR A 26 -7.07 -54.33 23.66
C TYR A 26 -6.30 -54.22 22.33
N SER A 27 -6.83 -54.93 21.34
CA SER A 27 -6.28 -55.08 20.00
C SER A 27 -6.45 -53.80 19.17
N ARG A 28 -5.33 -53.10 18.92
CA ARG A 28 -4.88 -52.41 17.68
C ARG A 28 -5.82 -51.50 16.86
N LYS A 29 -7.12 -51.40 17.13
CA LYS A 29 -8.08 -50.71 16.25
C LYS A 29 -8.33 -49.23 16.58
N SER A 30 -7.83 -48.70 17.69
CA SER A 30 -8.06 -47.29 18.08
C SER A 30 -6.92 -46.32 17.73
N HIS A 31 -5.74 -46.81 17.30
CA HIS A 31 -4.62 -45.94 16.91
C HIS A 31 -4.69 -45.50 15.43
N ASP A 32 -5.12 -46.39 14.53
CA ASP A 32 -5.16 -46.12 13.09
C ASP A 32 -6.25 -45.12 12.69
N SER A 33 -7.33 -45.02 13.47
CA SER A 33 -8.41 -44.08 13.17
C SER A 33 -8.08 -42.63 13.56
N CYS A 34 -7.17 -42.41 14.52
CA CYS A 34 -6.80 -41.07 14.96
C CYS A 34 -5.73 -40.44 14.05
N MET A 35 -4.87 -41.25 13.42
CA MET A 35 -3.81 -40.77 12.52
C MET A 35 -4.27 -40.46 11.09
N ARG A 36 -5.42 -41.00 10.65
CA ARG A 36 -5.96 -40.75 9.30
C ARG A 36 -6.74 -39.44 9.15
N ARG A 37 -6.97 -38.67 10.21
CA ARG A 37 -7.68 -37.37 10.14
C ARG A 37 -6.78 -36.13 10.24
N ILE A 38 -5.46 -36.30 10.29
CA ILE A 38 -4.50 -35.18 10.39
C ILE A 38 -3.75 -34.92 9.07
N LEU A 39 -3.93 -35.75 8.03
CA LEU A 39 -3.07 -35.75 6.83
C LEU A 39 -3.71 -35.28 5.51
N ASP A 40 -4.74 -34.44 5.54
CA ASP A 40 -5.37 -33.89 4.32
C ASP A 40 -5.02 -32.42 4.02
N CYS A 41 -3.87 -31.91 4.48
CA CYS A 41 -3.42 -30.53 4.15
C CYS A 41 -1.98 -30.41 3.64
N SER A 42 -1.32 -31.52 3.30
CA SER A 42 -0.02 -31.47 2.62
C SER A 42 0.11 -32.75 1.82
N GLY A 43 0.04 -32.64 0.49
CA GLY A 43 0.07 -33.78 -0.44
C GLY A 43 1.38 -34.55 -0.47
N ILE A 44 1.79 -35.13 0.66
CA ILE A 44 2.96 -35.97 0.82
C ILE A 44 2.46 -37.39 1.12
N LEU A 45 2.46 -38.22 0.09
CA LEU A 45 2.16 -39.64 0.20
C LEU A 45 3.39 -40.33 0.82
N VAL A 46 3.37 -40.55 2.14
CA VAL A 46 4.46 -41.25 2.84
C VAL A 46 4.32 -42.76 2.61
N TYR A 47 5.16 -43.32 1.75
CA TYR A 47 5.25 -44.76 1.53
C TYR A 47 6.10 -45.39 2.64
N TYR A 48 5.48 -46.15 3.55
CA TYR A 48 6.19 -46.98 4.52
C TYR A 48 6.39 -48.39 3.93
N PRO A 49 7.63 -48.84 3.70
CA PRO A 49 7.85 -50.23 3.31
C PRO A 49 7.54 -51.17 4.48
N PRO A 50 7.09 -52.41 4.21
CA PRO A 50 6.77 -53.39 5.25
C PRO A 50 7.98 -53.71 6.11
N PHE A 51 7.74 -53.79 7.42
CA PHE A 51 8.74 -53.96 8.47
C PHE A 51 9.43 -55.32 8.36
N ASN A 52 10.52 -55.42 7.60
CA ASN A 52 11.30 -56.64 7.48
C ASN A 52 12.46 -56.62 8.49
N ARG A 53 12.48 -57.60 9.41
CA ARG A 53 13.53 -57.75 10.43
C ARG A 53 14.85 -58.11 9.74
N GLY A 54 15.72 -57.14 9.53
CA GLY A 54 17.07 -57.41 8.98
C GLY A 54 17.88 -56.22 8.50
N ILE A 55 17.39 -54.98 8.61
CA ILE A 55 18.12 -53.81 8.13
C ILE A 55 18.88 -53.16 9.30
N SER A 56 20.22 -53.14 9.19
CA SER A 56 21.14 -52.55 10.16
C SER A 56 20.79 -51.08 10.44
N MET A 57 20.84 -50.68 11.72
CA MET A 57 20.53 -49.35 12.26
C MET A 57 21.25 -48.20 11.54
N LYS A 58 22.35 -48.48 10.83
CA LYS A 58 23.05 -47.52 9.97
C LYS A 58 22.20 -47.01 8.79
N TYR A 59 21.31 -47.83 8.22
CA TYR A 59 20.46 -47.42 7.08
C TYR A 59 19.31 -46.47 7.48
N TRP A 60 18.81 -46.59 8.72
CA TRP A 60 17.83 -45.63 9.24
C TRP A 60 18.44 -44.25 9.49
N LEU A 61 19.71 -44.19 9.92
CA LEU A 61 20.42 -42.91 10.05
C LEU A 61 20.64 -42.25 8.68
N THR A 62 20.95 -43.00 7.63
CA THR A 62 21.12 -42.42 6.29
C THR A 62 19.80 -41.88 5.74
N ILE A 63 18.68 -42.57 5.96
CA ILE A 63 17.35 -42.10 5.51
C ILE A 63 16.87 -40.88 6.32
N LEU A 64 17.16 -40.82 7.62
CA LEU A 64 16.88 -39.62 8.45
C LEU A 64 17.77 -38.42 8.07
N VAL A 65 19.03 -38.65 7.70
CA VAL A 65 19.95 -37.59 7.26
C VAL A 65 19.66 -37.13 5.83
N SER A 66 19.08 -37.99 4.97
CA SER A 66 18.61 -37.60 3.64
C SER A 66 17.29 -36.82 3.62
N PHE A 67 16.55 -36.76 4.73
CA PHE A 67 15.28 -36.00 4.84
C PHE A 67 15.44 -34.53 5.25
N VAL A 68 16.67 -34.05 5.51
CA VAL A 68 16.92 -32.68 6.03
C VAL A 68 17.22 -31.64 4.92
N PHE A 69 17.33 -32.03 3.65
CA PHE A 69 17.66 -31.10 2.56
C PHE A 69 16.66 -31.06 1.41
N LEU A 70 15.38 -31.30 1.67
CA LEU A 70 14.33 -30.72 0.83
C LEU A 70 14.00 -29.33 1.40
N SER A 71 14.93 -28.39 1.20
CA SER A 71 14.60 -26.97 1.26
C SER A 71 13.53 -26.78 0.18
N SER A 72 12.26 -26.83 0.60
CA SER A 72 11.18 -26.31 -0.23
C SER A 72 11.64 -24.90 -0.56
N ALA A 73 11.82 -24.59 -1.84
CA ALA A 73 12.07 -23.22 -2.25
C ALA A 73 10.83 -22.42 -1.83
N VAL A 74 10.81 -21.96 -0.59
CA VAL A 74 9.81 -21.02 -0.10
C VAL A 74 10.04 -19.81 -0.97
N ALA A 75 9.09 -19.58 -1.90
CA ALA A 75 9.13 -18.42 -2.76
C ALA A 75 9.32 -17.20 -1.87
N GLN A 76 10.45 -16.52 -2.04
CA GLN A 76 10.80 -15.40 -1.18
C GLN A 76 9.77 -14.29 -1.39
N PRO A 77 9.33 -13.58 -0.32
CA PRO A 77 8.27 -12.60 -0.42
C PRO A 77 8.58 -11.50 -1.42
N ARG A 78 7.64 -11.22 -2.31
CA ARG A 78 7.70 -10.10 -3.26
C ARG A 78 7.15 -8.84 -2.58
N VAL A 79 7.93 -7.76 -2.60
CA VAL A 79 7.62 -6.51 -1.91
C VAL A 79 7.38 -5.40 -2.92
N LEU A 80 6.31 -4.63 -2.71
CA LEU A 80 6.05 -3.39 -3.43
C LEU A 80 6.46 -2.22 -2.53
N LEU A 81 7.39 -1.39 -3.01
CA LEU A 81 7.89 -0.21 -2.30
C LEU A 81 7.28 1.02 -2.96
N TYR A 82 6.42 1.71 -2.22
CA TYR A 82 5.98 3.06 -2.55
C TYR A 82 7.00 4.05 -2.02
N TYR A 83 7.24 5.10 -2.78
CA TYR A 83 7.87 6.29 -2.22
C TYR A 83 7.01 7.53 -2.43
N ASP A 84 7.28 8.48 -1.54
CA ASP A 84 6.81 9.85 -1.57
C ASP A 84 7.97 10.77 -1.14
N MET A 85 7.86 12.11 -1.29
CA MET A 85 9.00 13.01 -1.12
C MET A 85 8.97 13.88 0.15
N GLU A 86 7.81 14.24 0.66
CA GLU A 86 7.62 15.16 1.79
C GLU A 86 8.28 14.63 3.06
N GLY A 87 8.17 13.33 3.31
CA GLY A 87 8.64 12.65 4.50
C GLY A 87 10.10 12.18 4.43
N LEU A 88 10.81 12.41 3.33
CA LEU A 88 12.19 11.95 3.15
C LEU A 88 13.18 12.59 4.11
N SER A 89 14.26 11.90 4.44
CA SER A 89 15.38 12.50 5.15
C SER A 89 15.97 13.68 4.36
N GLY A 90 16.47 14.70 5.06
CA GLY A 90 17.05 15.90 4.43
C GLY A 90 16.06 16.88 3.79
N VAL A 91 14.83 16.46 3.46
CA VAL A 91 13.77 17.35 2.95
C VAL A 91 13.22 18.22 4.08
N ARG A 92 13.49 19.52 4.00
CA ARG A 92 13.03 20.54 4.96
C ARG A 92 12.36 21.74 4.31
N ASP A 93 12.22 21.72 2.99
CA ASP A 93 11.58 22.75 2.17
C ASP A 93 10.80 22.04 1.06
N TRP A 94 9.57 22.47 0.79
CA TRP A 94 8.73 21.93 -0.28
C TRP A 94 9.38 22.06 -1.66
N ARG A 95 10.30 23.02 -1.84
CA ARG A 95 11.02 23.19 -3.10
C ARG A 95 11.92 22.00 -3.46
N LEU A 96 12.21 21.12 -2.51
CA LEU A 96 12.94 19.88 -2.75
C LEU A 96 12.06 18.79 -3.37
N THR A 97 10.74 18.94 -3.38
CA THR A 97 9.79 17.90 -3.83
C THR A 97 9.15 18.21 -5.19
N SER A 98 9.20 19.46 -5.65
CA SER A 98 8.56 19.89 -6.91
C SER A 98 9.54 19.99 -8.07
N ALA A 99 9.26 19.32 -9.20
CA ALA A 99 10.11 19.36 -10.39
C ALA A 99 10.25 20.76 -11.03
N ALA A 100 9.37 21.70 -10.66
CA ALA A 100 9.45 23.09 -11.09
C ALA A 100 10.55 23.90 -10.38
N GLU A 101 11.14 23.37 -9.30
CA GLU A 101 12.02 24.10 -8.41
C GLU A 101 13.49 23.71 -8.59
N SER A 102 14.39 24.68 -8.40
CA SER A 102 15.84 24.47 -8.60
C SER A 102 16.49 23.50 -7.62
N GLN A 103 15.84 23.26 -6.48
CA GLN A 103 16.31 22.41 -5.38
C GLN A 103 15.94 20.94 -5.60
N TYR A 104 14.97 20.65 -6.47
CA TYR A 104 14.46 19.31 -6.71
C TYR A 104 15.52 18.25 -7.02
N PRO A 105 16.59 18.51 -7.79
CA PRO A 105 17.68 17.54 -7.96
C PRO A 105 18.28 17.04 -6.65
N GLN A 106 18.40 17.90 -5.64
CA GLN A 106 18.85 17.51 -4.31
C GLN A 106 17.82 16.63 -3.59
N GLY A 107 16.53 16.92 -3.74
CA GLY A 107 15.46 16.07 -3.22
C GLY A 107 15.49 14.66 -3.82
N ARG A 108 15.73 14.53 -5.13
CA ARG A 108 15.90 13.23 -5.80
C ARG A 108 17.08 12.43 -5.24
N MET A 109 18.17 13.09 -4.87
CA MET A 109 19.31 12.43 -4.21
C MET A 109 18.91 11.87 -2.84
N PHE A 110 18.17 12.64 -2.03
CA PHE A 110 17.67 12.17 -0.73
C PHE A 110 16.68 11.01 -0.89
N LEU A 111 15.75 11.11 -1.85
CA LEU A 111 14.81 10.06 -2.21
C LEU A 111 15.55 8.75 -2.52
N THR A 112 16.50 8.83 -3.45
CA THR A 112 17.26 7.65 -3.90
C THR A 112 18.05 7.04 -2.75
N ALA A 113 18.65 7.87 -1.89
CA ALA A 113 19.39 7.43 -0.72
C ALA A 113 18.53 6.70 0.32
N ASP A 114 17.32 7.18 0.58
CA ASP A 114 16.36 6.57 1.51
C ASP A 114 15.79 5.26 0.96
N VAL A 115 15.33 5.28 -0.30
CA VAL A 115 14.80 4.08 -0.99
C VAL A 115 15.88 2.99 -1.07
N ASN A 116 17.12 3.33 -1.43
CA ASN A 116 18.22 2.35 -1.45
C ASN A 116 18.50 1.76 -0.06
N SER A 117 18.29 2.53 1.01
CA SER A 117 18.45 2.03 2.38
C SER A 117 17.34 1.07 2.78
N ALA A 118 16.10 1.35 2.36
CA ALA A 118 14.99 0.43 2.51
C ALA A 118 15.23 -0.87 1.73
N ILE A 119 15.66 -0.79 0.46
CA ILE A 119 15.98 -1.96 -0.38
C ILE A 119 17.04 -2.84 0.30
N ARG A 120 18.12 -2.25 0.83
CA ARG A 120 19.14 -2.99 1.59
C ARG A 120 18.52 -3.72 2.79
N GLY A 121 17.72 -3.04 3.60
CA GLY A 121 17.09 -3.60 4.79
C GLY A 121 16.11 -4.73 4.46
N LEU A 122 15.27 -4.52 3.45
CA LEU A 122 14.31 -5.52 2.95
C LEU A 122 15.03 -6.80 2.50
N LYS A 123 16.09 -6.69 1.70
CA LYS A 123 16.88 -7.85 1.25
C LYS A 123 17.50 -8.61 2.41
N ASP A 124 18.14 -7.90 3.33
CA ASP A 124 18.77 -8.50 4.51
C ASP A 124 17.74 -9.04 5.52
N GLY A 125 16.48 -8.66 5.36
CA GLY A 125 15.31 -9.19 6.07
C GLY A 125 14.68 -10.42 5.40
N GLY A 126 15.10 -10.80 4.20
CA GLY A 126 14.59 -11.96 3.45
C GLY A 126 13.62 -11.63 2.32
N ALA A 127 13.55 -10.39 1.86
CA ALA A 127 12.74 -10.06 0.67
C ALA A 127 13.31 -10.72 -0.59
N GLY A 128 12.40 -11.30 -1.39
CA GLY A 128 12.66 -11.82 -2.73
C GLY A 128 12.76 -10.67 -3.74
N GLU A 129 11.82 -10.58 -4.66
CA GLU A 129 11.76 -9.45 -5.61
C GLU A 129 11.23 -8.18 -4.91
N ILE A 130 11.82 -7.03 -5.24
CA ILE A 130 11.40 -5.71 -4.76
C ILE A 130 11.11 -4.86 -5.98
N VAL A 131 9.89 -4.30 -6.05
CA VAL A 131 9.46 -3.40 -7.12
C VAL A 131 9.19 -2.03 -6.49
N VAL A 132 9.80 -0.99 -7.03
CA VAL A 132 9.63 0.40 -6.59
C VAL A 132 8.59 1.08 -7.47
N THR A 133 7.65 1.80 -6.86
CA THR A 133 6.62 2.58 -7.55
C THR A 133 6.62 4.01 -7.02
N ASP A 134 6.51 4.96 -7.95
CA ASP A 134 6.45 6.39 -7.66
C ASP A 134 5.03 6.76 -7.24
N ALA A 135 4.88 7.52 -6.16
CA ALA A 135 3.58 7.91 -5.64
C ALA A 135 3.48 9.39 -5.26
N HIS A 136 4.48 10.21 -5.60
CA HIS A 136 4.57 11.60 -5.12
C HIS A 136 3.85 12.58 -6.06
N GLY A 137 4.15 12.50 -7.37
CA GLY A 137 3.59 13.43 -8.36
C GLY A 137 4.29 14.79 -8.39
N SER A 138 5.62 14.81 -8.46
CA SER A 138 6.43 16.05 -8.55
C SER A 138 6.16 16.93 -9.78
N GLY A 139 5.44 16.41 -10.78
CA GLY A 139 5.31 17.01 -12.11
C GLY A 139 6.49 16.71 -13.05
N SER A 140 7.45 15.88 -12.64
CA SER A 140 8.56 15.44 -13.49
C SER A 140 8.06 14.53 -14.63
N PRO A 141 8.60 14.68 -15.86
CA PRO A 141 8.30 13.76 -16.96
C PRO A 141 8.95 12.37 -16.76
N GLU A 142 9.94 12.25 -15.87
CA GLU A 142 10.68 11.04 -15.51
C GLU A 142 10.48 10.69 -14.03
N PRO A 143 10.71 9.43 -13.60
CA PRO A 143 10.59 9.06 -12.19
C PRO A 143 11.40 9.96 -11.26
N ASP A 144 10.84 10.27 -10.08
CA ASP A 144 11.53 11.08 -9.07
C ASP A 144 12.83 10.43 -8.59
N ILE A 145 12.87 9.10 -8.49
CA ILE A 145 14.09 8.36 -8.15
C ILE A 145 15.11 8.42 -9.29
N LEU A 146 16.41 8.49 -8.96
CA LEU A 146 17.50 8.38 -9.92
C LEU A 146 17.70 6.91 -10.29
N LEU A 147 17.13 6.48 -11.42
CA LEU A 147 17.10 5.07 -11.84
C LEU A 147 18.49 4.46 -12.00
N GLU A 148 19.46 5.25 -12.48
CA GLU A 148 20.86 4.87 -12.67
C GLU A 148 21.61 4.65 -11.34
N GLU A 149 21.12 5.24 -10.25
CA GLU A 149 21.67 5.11 -8.89
C GLU A 149 20.85 4.17 -8.00
N MET A 150 19.70 3.69 -8.48
CA MET A 150 18.85 2.76 -7.73
C MET A 150 19.55 1.41 -7.51
N ASP A 151 19.40 0.85 -6.31
CA ASP A 151 19.97 -0.44 -5.95
C ASP A 151 19.50 -1.53 -6.94
N LYS A 152 20.47 -2.13 -7.64
CA LYS A 152 20.25 -3.09 -8.74
C LYS A 152 19.47 -4.35 -8.33
N ARG A 153 19.25 -4.58 -7.03
CA ARG A 153 18.46 -5.71 -6.54
C ARG A 153 16.96 -5.42 -6.46
N ALA A 154 16.54 -4.21 -6.83
CA ALA A 154 15.15 -3.83 -7.06
C ALA A 154 14.92 -3.45 -8.54
N THR A 155 13.66 -3.45 -8.94
CA THR A 155 13.21 -2.94 -10.24
C THR A 155 12.25 -1.78 -10.04
N PHE A 156 12.06 -0.96 -11.07
CA PHE A 156 11.10 0.13 -11.05
C PHE A 156 9.85 -0.23 -11.86
N GLU A 157 8.67 0.12 -11.34
CA GLU A 157 7.39 -0.14 -11.98
C GLU A 157 7.13 0.88 -13.10
N PHE A 158 7.01 0.37 -14.32
CA PHE A 158 6.46 1.11 -15.44
C PHE A 158 5.24 0.38 -15.98
N ARG A 159 4.23 1.14 -16.41
CA ARG A 159 3.01 0.60 -16.99
C ARG A 159 2.77 1.14 -18.40
N ASP A 160 2.03 0.39 -19.21
CA ASP A 160 1.67 0.81 -20.57
C ASP A 160 0.46 1.76 -20.59
N THR A 161 -0.22 1.92 -19.45
CA THR A 161 -1.36 2.82 -19.26
C THR A 161 -1.18 3.66 -18.00
N ALA A 162 -1.80 4.85 -17.97
CA ALA A 162 -1.90 5.65 -16.76
C ALA A 162 -2.55 4.83 -15.63
N PHE A 163 -2.13 5.09 -14.41
CA PHE A 163 -2.66 4.43 -13.22
C PHE A 163 -2.63 5.39 -12.03
N ALA A 164 -3.48 5.14 -11.04
CA ALA A 164 -3.50 5.85 -9.77
C ALA A 164 -2.70 5.04 -8.73
N PRO A 165 -1.49 5.48 -8.32
CA PRO A 165 -0.61 4.66 -7.47
C PRO A 165 -1.25 4.15 -6.18
N TYR A 166 -2.07 4.97 -5.52
CA TYR A 166 -2.69 4.60 -4.24
C TYR A 166 -3.84 3.58 -4.34
N THR A 167 -4.44 3.39 -5.52
CA THR A 167 -5.62 2.52 -5.69
C THR A 167 -5.44 1.43 -6.74
N ASP A 168 -4.64 1.68 -7.77
CA ASP A 168 -4.39 0.77 -8.87
C ASP A 168 -3.23 -0.15 -8.50
N MET A 169 -3.51 -1.08 -7.60
CA MET A 169 -2.54 -2.07 -7.15
C MET A 169 -2.25 -3.09 -8.26
N PRO A 170 -0.98 -3.35 -8.59
CA PRO A 170 -0.62 -4.47 -9.42
C PRO A 170 -0.92 -5.77 -8.65
N SER A 171 -1.49 -6.78 -9.35
CA SER A 171 -2.05 -8.08 -8.86
C SER A 171 -1.59 -8.65 -7.50
N SER A 172 -2.37 -9.60 -6.96
CA SER A 172 -2.16 -10.40 -5.71
C SER A 172 -0.82 -11.16 -5.55
N LYS A 173 0.20 -10.87 -6.37
CA LYS A 173 1.53 -11.46 -6.34
C LYS A 173 2.46 -10.86 -5.29
N TYR A 174 2.15 -9.70 -4.73
CA TYR A 174 2.96 -9.12 -3.64
C TYR A 174 2.52 -9.69 -2.29
N GLN A 175 3.48 -9.86 -1.38
CA GLN A 175 3.23 -10.32 -0.02
C GLN A 175 3.31 -9.17 1.00
N ALA A 176 3.87 -8.03 0.61
CA ALA A 176 4.00 -6.88 1.49
C ALA A 176 4.13 -5.57 0.70
N ILE A 177 3.74 -4.49 1.36
CA ILE A 177 4.00 -3.11 0.94
C ILE A 177 4.87 -2.42 1.98
N VAL A 178 5.81 -1.61 1.50
CA VAL A 178 6.47 -0.59 2.33
C VAL A 178 6.31 0.78 1.70
N CYS A 179 6.21 1.81 2.52
CA CYS A 179 6.02 3.19 2.09
C CYS A 179 7.13 4.08 2.64
N ILE A 180 7.93 4.70 1.77
CA ILE A 180 9.10 5.49 2.15
C ILE A 180 8.84 6.97 1.88
N GLY A 181 9.15 7.83 2.84
CA GLY A 181 9.05 9.28 2.66
C GLY A 181 7.63 9.81 2.71
N MET A 182 6.72 9.11 3.39
CA MET A 182 5.33 9.52 3.55
C MET A 182 5.17 10.67 4.55
N HIS A 183 4.06 11.40 4.48
CA HIS A 183 3.74 12.49 5.40
C HIS A 183 2.42 12.32 6.16
N ALA A 184 2.27 13.12 7.21
CA ALA A 184 1.05 13.17 8.01
C ALA A 184 -0.15 13.70 7.19
N ARG A 185 -1.37 13.35 7.62
CA ARG A 185 -2.61 13.79 6.97
C ARG A 185 -2.88 15.29 7.07
N ALA A 186 -3.74 15.81 6.20
CA ALA A 186 -4.16 17.20 6.20
C ALA A 186 -4.67 17.70 7.57
N PHE A 187 -4.50 18.99 7.81
CA PHE A 187 -4.87 19.69 9.07
C PHE A 187 -4.20 19.15 10.34
N THR A 188 -3.00 18.59 10.20
CA THR A 188 -2.15 18.19 11.34
C THR A 188 -0.81 18.95 11.30
N PRO A 189 -0.03 19.00 12.41
CA PRO A 189 1.19 19.79 12.48
C PRO A 189 2.41 19.14 11.79
N GLY A 190 2.25 17.99 11.14
CA GLY A 190 3.33 17.30 10.42
C GLY A 190 3.90 18.14 9.29
N PHE A 191 5.15 17.88 8.92
CA PHE A 191 5.84 18.60 7.85
C PHE A 191 5.17 18.29 6.50
N LEU A 192 4.81 19.34 5.76
CA LEU A 192 4.04 19.28 4.51
C LEU A 192 2.76 18.44 4.59
N ALA A 193 2.14 18.37 5.77
CA ALA A 193 0.99 17.51 6.01
C ALA A 193 -0.21 17.86 5.13
N HIS A 194 -0.63 16.90 4.30
CA HIS A 194 -1.79 16.98 3.42
C HIS A 194 -2.35 15.57 3.14
N THR A 195 -3.40 15.46 2.30
CA THR A 195 -3.93 14.16 1.89
C THR A 195 -4.43 14.25 0.45
N TYR A 196 -3.69 13.62 -0.46
CA TYR A 196 -3.77 13.68 -1.91
C TYR A 196 -3.52 15.07 -2.51
N THR A 197 -4.14 16.09 -1.92
CA THR A 197 -3.92 17.50 -2.23
C THR A 197 -3.99 18.31 -0.95
N VAL A 198 -3.62 19.60 -1.00
CA VAL A 198 -3.62 20.48 0.16
C VAL A 198 -5.03 20.86 0.66
N GLU A 199 -6.06 20.60 -0.14
CA GLU A 199 -7.40 21.14 0.07
C GLU A 199 -8.24 20.35 1.08
N PRO A 200 -8.50 19.04 0.94
CA PRO A 200 -9.38 18.34 1.84
C PRO A 200 -8.66 17.56 2.95
N ALA A 201 -9.28 17.51 4.13
CA ALA A 201 -9.13 16.38 5.04
C ALA A 201 -9.98 15.23 4.51
N PHE A 202 -9.44 14.01 4.59
CA PHE A 202 -10.12 12.81 4.15
C PHE A 202 -10.50 11.96 5.37
N ASN A 203 -11.79 11.73 5.56
CA ASN A 203 -12.31 10.85 6.61
C ASN A 203 -13.21 9.78 5.99
N VAL A 204 -13.01 8.52 6.38
CA VAL A 204 -13.87 7.41 5.95
C VAL A 204 -14.29 6.61 7.17
N ASN A 205 -15.59 6.43 7.36
CA ASN A 205 -16.17 5.71 8.51
C ASN A 205 -15.66 6.24 9.86
N GLY A 206 -15.48 7.55 9.97
CA GLY A 206 -14.99 8.21 11.19
C GLY A 206 -13.48 8.17 11.38
N LEU A 207 -12.73 7.48 10.52
CA LEU A 207 -11.27 7.42 10.55
C LEU A 207 -10.67 8.48 9.64
N ASP A 208 -9.78 9.31 10.17
CA ASP A 208 -9.02 10.28 9.38
C ASP A 208 -7.88 9.58 8.64
N PHE A 209 -7.83 9.72 7.32
CA PHE A 209 -6.90 8.99 6.47
C PHE A 209 -5.62 9.79 6.23
N THR A 210 -4.49 9.09 6.28
CA THR A 210 -3.27 9.49 5.55
C THR A 210 -3.30 8.84 4.16
N GLU A 211 -2.38 9.21 3.28
CA GLU A 211 -2.17 8.49 2.03
C GLU A 211 -1.69 7.07 2.25
N THR A 212 -0.91 6.83 3.32
CA THR A 212 -0.59 5.48 3.78
C THR A 212 -1.86 4.69 4.11
N THR A 213 -2.88 5.32 4.72
CA THR A 213 -4.18 4.67 4.98
C THR A 213 -4.90 4.34 3.68
N ILE A 214 -4.89 5.24 2.69
CA ILE A 214 -5.48 4.98 1.37
C ILE A 214 -4.80 3.76 0.72
N ILE A 215 -3.46 3.71 0.73
CA ILE A 215 -2.70 2.57 0.21
C ILE A 215 -3.06 1.28 0.97
N ALA A 216 -3.12 1.33 2.31
CA ALA A 216 -3.40 0.16 3.14
C ALA A 216 -4.81 -0.41 2.89
N VAL A 217 -5.84 0.44 2.83
CA VAL A 217 -7.22 0.02 2.55
C VAL A 217 -7.34 -0.52 1.12
N SER A 218 -6.70 0.12 0.14
CA SER A 218 -6.65 -0.38 -1.24
C SER A 218 -5.97 -1.74 -1.34
N ALA A 219 -4.85 -1.93 -0.64
CA ALA A 219 -4.06 -3.15 -0.65
C ALA A 219 -4.72 -4.31 0.10
N ALA A 220 -5.52 -4.03 1.13
CA ALA A 220 -6.24 -5.04 1.88
C ALA A 220 -7.25 -5.82 1.02
N ARG A 221 -7.76 -5.22 -0.07
CA ARG A 221 -8.59 -5.91 -1.09
C ARG A 221 -7.88 -7.10 -1.73
N PHE A 222 -6.54 -7.12 -1.69
CA PHE A 222 -5.69 -8.19 -2.21
C PHE A 222 -5.01 -8.99 -1.09
N GLY A 223 -5.35 -8.73 0.17
CA GLY A 223 -4.74 -9.37 1.33
C GLY A 223 -3.28 -8.96 1.57
N ILE A 224 -2.87 -7.78 1.10
CA ILE A 224 -1.47 -7.31 1.18
C ILE A 224 -1.34 -6.31 2.33
N PRO A 225 -0.49 -6.57 3.35
CA PRO A 225 -0.24 -5.63 4.44
C PRO A 225 0.78 -4.55 4.08
N VAL A 226 0.60 -3.35 4.67
CA VAL A 226 1.68 -2.34 4.77
C VAL A 226 2.51 -2.66 6.00
N ILE A 227 3.74 -3.13 5.79
CA ILE A 227 4.61 -3.64 6.86
C ILE A 227 5.59 -2.61 7.41
N MET A 228 5.86 -1.54 6.65
CA MET A 228 6.74 -0.45 7.06
C MET A 228 6.30 0.88 6.47
N VAL A 229 6.47 1.95 7.24
CA VAL A 229 6.36 3.33 6.80
C VAL A 229 7.59 4.13 7.25
N SER A 230 8.02 5.14 6.50
CA SER A 230 8.97 6.15 6.98
C SER A 230 8.43 7.57 6.76
N GLY A 231 8.79 8.49 7.66
CA GLY A 231 8.32 9.87 7.64
C GLY A 231 8.72 10.64 8.90
N ASP A 232 7.89 11.62 9.28
CA ASP A 232 8.07 12.40 10.51
C ASP A 232 7.41 11.75 11.74
N ASP A 233 7.61 12.37 12.92
CA ASP A 233 7.07 11.92 14.20
C ASP A 233 5.54 12.10 14.34
N VAL A 234 4.93 12.97 13.52
CA VAL A 234 3.47 13.19 13.51
C VAL A 234 2.79 12.06 12.76
N LEU A 235 3.34 11.67 11.60
CA LEU A 235 2.89 10.50 10.85
C LEU A 235 3.11 9.22 11.66
N GLU A 236 4.22 9.09 12.40
CA GLU A 236 4.45 7.92 13.26
C GLU A 236 3.26 7.68 14.19
N LYS A 237 2.80 8.72 14.90
CA LYS A 237 1.66 8.61 15.82
C LYS A 237 0.40 8.14 15.10
N GLN A 238 0.10 8.72 13.94
CA GLN A 238 -1.06 8.36 13.12
C GLN A 238 -0.99 6.91 12.63
N VAL A 239 0.20 6.47 12.19
CA VAL A 239 0.43 5.10 11.75
C VAL A 239 0.34 4.13 12.92
N ARG A 240 0.86 4.47 14.11
CA ARG A 240 0.78 3.60 15.30
C ARG A 240 -0.64 3.45 15.81
N GLU A 241 -1.46 4.49 15.71
CA GLU A 241 -2.88 4.46 16.07
C GLU A 241 -3.69 3.52 15.16
N GLN A 242 -3.42 3.54 13.84
CA GLN A 242 -4.19 2.76 12.86
C GLN A 242 -3.57 1.39 12.54
N PHE A 243 -2.25 1.29 12.58
CA PHE A 243 -1.44 0.13 12.19
C PHE A 243 -0.39 -0.19 13.27
N PRO A 244 -0.79 -0.62 14.48
CA PRO A 244 0.11 -0.74 15.62
C PRO A 244 1.29 -1.71 15.39
N ASN A 245 1.12 -2.71 14.51
CA ASN A 245 2.14 -3.71 14.20
C ASN A 245 3.06 -3.32 13.02
N THR A 246 2.76 -2.24 12.30
CA THR A 246 3.58 -1.76 11.19
C THR A 246 4.87 -1.13 11.73
N GLU A 247 6.00 -1.44 11.11
CA GLU A 247 7.26 -0.79 11.49
C GLU A 247 7.28 0.66 11.03
N PHE A 248 7.97 1.51 11.77
CA PHE A 248 8.10 2.92 11.44
C PHE A 248 9.55 3.37 11.55
N ALA A 249 10.02 4.13 10.56
CA ALA A 249 11.30 4.84 10.62
C ALA A 249 11.06 6.35 10.66
N VAL A 250 11.24 6.95 11.84
CA VAL A 250 11.25 8.41 11.98
C VAL A 250 12.59 8.95 11.48
N VAL A 251 12.55 9.83 10.49
CA VAL A 251 13.74 10.44 9.86
C VAL A 251 13.84 11.95 10.06
N LYS A 252 12.78 12.56 10.58
CA LYS A 252 12.72 13.98 10.94
C LYS A 252 11.69 14.21 12.05
N THR A 253 11.81 15.32 12.76
CA THR A 253 10.81 15.80 13.72
C THR A 253 10.14 17.05 13.15
N ALA A 254 8.81 17.04 13.02
CA ALA A 254 8.07 18.20 12.54
C ALA A 254 8.00 19.29 13.62
N ARG A 255 8.34 20.52 13.25
CA ARG A 255 8.15 21.72 14.10
C ARG A 255 6.91 22.49 13.70
N ALA A 256 6.65 22.52 12.40
CA ALA A 256 5.44 23.05 11.80
C ALA A 256 5.25 22.43 10.40
N ARG A 257 4.13 22.74 9.74
CA ARG A 257 3.88 22.31 8.36
C ARG A 257 4.97 22.73 7.36
N GLY A 258 5.70 23.81 7.63
CA GLY A 258 6.77 24.30 6.77
C GLY A 258 8.16 24.20 7.40
N ASP A 259 8.32 23.49 8.52
CA ASP A 259 9.59 23.44 9.25
C ASP A 259 9.79 22.10 9.97
N ALA A 260 10.99 21.54 9.88
CA ALA A 260 11.33 20.25 10.48
C ALA A 260 12.83 20.12 10.79
N ASP A 261 13.13 19.47 11.90
CA ASP A 261 14.48 19.06 12.27
C ASP A 261 14.76 17.69 11.67
N THR A 262 15.67 17.62 10.70
CA THR A 262 16.03 16.36 10.02
C THR A 262 17.18 15.66 10.71
N LEU A 263 17.12 14.33 10.79
CA LEU A 263 18.32 13.54 11.13
C LEU A 263 19.41 13.73 10.05
N THR A 264 20.66 13.44 10.41
CA THR A 264 21.70 13.35 9.39
C THR A 264 21.40 12.21 8.42
N GLN A 265 21.84 12.32 7.17
CA GLN A 265 21.59 11.30 6.15
C GLN A 265 22.00 9.89 6.62
N PRO A 266 23.20 9.67 7.20
CA PRO A 266 23.60 8.33 7.65
C PRO A 266 22.69 7.76 8.76
N GLU A 267 22.22 8.60 9.68
CA GLU A 267 21.33 8.17 10.76
C GLU A 267 19.93 7.82 10.24
N ALA A 268 19.36 8.65 9.36
CA ALA A 268 18.09 8.35 8.73
C ALA A 268 18.14 7.05 7.90
N GLN A 269 19.20 6.86 7.11
CA GLN A 269 19.42 5.63 6.35
C GLN A 269 19.55 4.40 7.25
N ARG A 270 20.21 4.54 8.42
CA ARG A 270 20.28 3.47 9.42
C ARG A 270 18.89 3.13 9.97
N HIS A 271 18.09 4.13 10.32
CA HIS A 271 16.71 3.94 10.81
C HIS A 271 15.84 3.22 9.78
N ILE A 272 15.87 3.67 8.52
CA ILE A 272 15.13 3.06 7.42
C ILE A 272 15.59 1.61 7.20
N TYR A 273 16.90 1.36 7.16
CA TYR A 273 17.46 0.02 6.99
C TYR A 273 16.99 -0.94 8.10
N GLU A 274 17.09 -0.53 9.37
CA GLU A 274 16.71 -1.34 10.52
C GLU A 274 15.21 -1.64 10.54
N ALA A 275 14.37 -0.63 10.30
CA ALA A 275 12.93 -0.79 10.22
C ALA A 275 12.52 -1.72 9.07
N ALA A 276 13.11 -1.57 7.88
CA ALA A 276 12.83 -2.44 6.73
C ALA A 276 13.20 -3.90 6.99
N ARG A 277 14.37 -4.12 7.60
CA ARG A 277 14.83 -5.45 7.98
C ARG A 277 13.94 -6.07 9.05
N SER A 278 13.51 -5.29 10.05
CA SER A 278 12.59 -5.74 11.10
C SER A 278 11.22 -6.10 10.52
N ALA A 279 10.68 -5.24 9.64
CA ALA A 279 9.37 -5.42 9.02
C ALA A 279 9.28 -6.75 8.27
N MET A 280 10.31 -7.08 7.48
CA MET A 280 10.36 -8.36 6.76
C MET A 280 10.41 -9.56 7.69
N ARG A 281 11.13 -9.48 8.81
CA ARG A 281 11.17 -10.55 9.82
C ARG A 281 9.84 -10.73 10.55
N LYS A 282 9.03 -9.67 10.62
CA LYS A 282 7.70 -9.66 11.22
C LYS A 282 6.58 -9.86 10.19
N LEU A 283 6.88 -10.15 8.93
CA LEU A 283 5.89 -10.22 7.85
C LEU A 283 4.67 -11.09 8.20
N SER A 284 4.88 -12.26 8.82
CA SER A 284 3.80 -13.19 9.16
C SER A 284 2.85 -12.69 10.27
N SER A 285 3.31 -11.76 11.11
CA SER A 285 2.52 -11.19 12.22
C SER A 285 1.77 -9.91 11.85
N ILE A 286 2.16 -9.23 10.77
CA ILE A 286 1.49 -8.01 10.31
C ILE A 286 0.32 -8.41 9.40
N LYS A 287 -0.88 -7.92 9.70
CA LYS A 287 -2.11 -8.21 8.94
C LYS A 287 -2.51 -7.03 8.06
N PRO A 288 -3.16 -7.28 6.91
CA PRO A 288 -3.73 -6.22 6.11
C PRO A 288 -4.78 -5.43 6.90
N PHE A 289 -4.86 -4.12 6.64
CA PHE A 289 -5.82 -3.24 7.28
C PHE A 289 -7.14 -3.24 6.51
N HIS A 290 -8.10 -4.02 7.00
CA HIS A 290 -9.43 -4.07 6.41
C HIS A 290 -10.32 -2.98 7.00
N LEU A 291 -10.98 -2.23 6.12
CA LEU A 291 -12.08 -1.35 6.47
C LEU A 291 -13.35 -1.89 5.83
N ASP A 292 -14.34 -2.21 6.66
CA ASP A 292 -15.60 -2.77 6.19
C ASP A 292 -16.55 -1.67 5.68
N GLY A 293 -17.23 -1.98 4.58
CA GLY A 293 -18.26 -1.12 4.01
C GLY A 293 -19.61 -1.27 4.73
N PRO A 294 -20.60 -0.41 4.42
CA PRO A 294 -20.51 0.71 3.47
C PRO A 294 -19.54 1.80 3.95
N PHE A 295 -19.00 2.56 3.00
CA PHE A 295 -18.01 3.62 3.25
C PHE A 295 -18.69 4.98 3.25
N GLU A 296 -18.82 5.63 4.40
CA GLU A 296 -19.16 7.05 4.52
C GLU A 296 -17.88 7.87 4.35
N PHE A 297 -17.78 8.59 3.24
CA PHE A 297 -16.71 9.55 2.97
C PHE A 297 -17.14 10.93 3.46
N ALA A 298 -16.29 11.56 4.27
CA ALA A 298 -16.42 12.95 4.69
C ALA A 298 -15.18 13.75 4.27
N MET A 299 -15.38 14.74 3.41
CA MET A 299 -14.33 15.59 2.88
C MET A 299 -14.46 17.01 3.42
N SER A 300 -13.47 17.44 4.21
CA SER A 300 -13.45 18.77 4.83
C SER A 300 -12.49 19.69 4.11
N PHE A 301 -13.00 20.68 3.37
CA PHE A 301 -12.19 21.62 2.58
C PHE A 301 -11.69 22.80 3.42
N GLN A 302 -10.75 23.58 2.89
CA GLN A 302 -10.12 24.68 3.66
C GLN A 302 -11.08 25.83 3.96
N ASN A 303 -12.04 26.08 3.06
CA ASN A 303 -12.95 27.20 3.20
C ASN A 303 -14.29 26.92 2.50
N ARG A 304 -15.29 27.74 2.85
CA ARG A 304 -16.65 27.61 2.35
C ARG A 304 -16.75 27.68 0.82
N ALA A 305 -15.94 28.53 0.17
CA ALA A 305 -15.97 28.70 -1.28
C ALA A 305 -15.51 27.43 -2.02
N GLN A 306 -14.46 26.74 -1.54
CA GLN A 306 -14.06 25.43 -2.05
C GLN A 306 -15.19 24.41 -1.87
N THR A 307 -15.81 24.37 -0.69
CA THR A 307 -16.89 23.45 -0.38
C THR A 307 -18.13 23.70 -1.25
N ASP A 308 -18.55 24.95 -1.46
CA ASP A 308 -19.69 25.28 -2.32
C ASP A 308 -19.46 24.87 -3.78
N ARG A 309 -18.22 24.95 -4.28
CA ARG A 309 -17.89 24.46 -5.63
C ARG A 309 -17.99 22.95 -5.73
N ALA A 310 -17.44 22.22 -4.76
CA ALA A 310 -17.55 20.76 -4.71
C ALA A 310 -18.99 20.28 -4.49
N ALA A 311 -19.81 21.05 -3.78
CA ALA A 311 -21.22 20.75 -3.53
C ALA A 311 -22.09 20.71 -4.80
N ASN A 312 -21.58 21.21 -5.94
CA ASN A 312 -22.26 21.06 -7.24
C ASN A 312 -22.25 19.62 -7.76
N TYR A 313 -21.44 18.72 -7.18
CA TYR A 313 -21.50 17.31 -7.50
C TYR A 313 -22.77 16.69 -6.88
N PRO A 314 -23.56 15.90 -7.63
CA PRO A 314 -24.83 15.39 -7.14
C PRO A 314 -24.68 14.38 -6.00
N GLY A 315 -25.71 14.27 -5.16
CA GLY A 315 -25.83 13.24 -4.14
C GLY A 315 -24.89 13.41 -2.93
N LEU A 316 -24.54 14.66 -2.60
CA LEU A 316 -23.75 15.00 -1.42
C LEU A 316 -24.65 15.59 -0.33
N GLN A 317 -24.28 15.35 0.93
CA GLN A 317 -24.83 16.00 2.09
C GLN A 317 -23.79 16.96 2.68
N ARG A 318 -24.23 18.13 3.14
CA ARG A 318 -23.34 19.09 3.80
C ARG A 318 -23.37 18.89 5.32
N ARG A 319 -22.20 18.82 5.95
CA ARG A 319 -22.02 18.76 7.41
C ARG A 319 -21.23 19.99 7.84
N GLY A 320 -21.87 20.95 8.50
CA GLY A 320 -21.23 22.23 8.83
C GLY A 320 -20.84 23.06 7.58
N ASP A 321 -19.87 23.95 7.74
CA ASP A 321 -19.51 24.91 6.69
C ASP A 321 -18.55 24.36 5.63
N THR A 322 -17.69 23.42 5.99
CA THR A 322 -16.59 23.00 5.13
C THR A 322 -16.61 21.53 4.74
N THR A 323 -17.51 20.71 5.30
CA THR A 323 -17.53 19.27 5.07
C THR A 323 -18.66 18.83 4.15
N LEU A 324 -18.31 18.02 3.14
CA LEU A 324 -19.26 17.28 2.29
C LEU A 324 -19.16 15.80 2.60
N VAL A 325 -20.32 15.14 2.66
CA VAL A 325 -20.45 13.74 3.04
C VAL A 325 -21.21 12.98 1.95
N PHE A 326 -20.76 11.77 1.64
CA PHE A 326 -21.48 10.83 0.80
C PHE A 326 -21.12 9.40 1.18
N SER A 327 -21.91 8.44 0.73
CA SER A 327 -21.64 7.02 0.97
C SER A 327 -21.44 6.26 -0.33
N ASP A 328 -20.62 5.22 -0.28
CA ASP A 328 -20.41 4.28 -1.38
C ASP A 328 -20.23 2.84 -0.84
N THR A 329 -20.53 1.84 -1.65
CA THR A 329 -20.34 0.43 -1.27
C THR A 329 -18.98 -0.10 -1.71
N ASP A 330 -18.36 0.53 -2.71
CA ASP A 330 -17.02 0.21 -3.17
C ASP A 330 -16.06 1.36 -2.80
N PHE A 331 -15.01 1.04 -2.06
CA PHE A 331 -14.03 2.02 -1.60
C PHE A 331 -13.36 2.77 -2.76
N ILE A 332 -13.09 2.10 -3.88
CA ILE A 332 -12.41 2.67 -5.03
C ILE A 332 -13.33 3.63 -5.78
N GLU A 333 -14.60 3.28 -5.96
CA GLU A 333 -15.56 4.19 -6.57
C GLU A 333 -15.80 5.42 -5.69
N GLY A 334 -15.92 5.23 -4.37
CA GLY A 334 -16.00 6.34 -3.44
C GLY A 334 -14.73 7.22 -3.41
N TYR A 335 -13.55 6.62 -3.51
CA TYR A 335 -12.29 7.35 -3.65
C TYR A 335 -12.22 8.14 -4.96
N LYS A 336 -12.57 7.54 -6.11
CA LYS A 336 -12.64 8.24 -7.40
C LYS A 336 -13.62 9.42 -7.36
N ARG A 337 -14.77 9.23 -6.72
CA ARG A 337 -15.75 10.30 -6.50
C ARG A 337 -15.14 11.42 -5.65
N SER A 338 -14.40 11.08 -4.61
CA SER A 338 -13.66 12.04 -3.80
C SER A 338 -12.68 12.87 -4.63
N LEU A 339 -11.92 12.23 -5.53
CA LEU A 339 -11.02 12.94 -6.44
C LEU A 339 -11.77 13.92 -7.36
N ALA A 340 -12.98 13.55 -7.81
CA ALA A 340 -13.83 14.46 -8.58
C ALA A 340 -14.25 15.69 -7.75
N LEU A 341 -14.56 15.50 -6.45
CA LEU A 341 -14.86 16.61 -5.54
C LEU A 341 -13.65 17.54 -5.34
N VAL A 342 -12.45 16.98 -5.15
CA VAL A 342 -11.21 17.77 -5.09
C VAL A 342 -11.08 18.63 -6.33
N ARG A 343 -11.18 18.04 -7.52
CA ARG A 343 -11.05 18.77 -8.79
C ARG A 343 -12.02 19.95 -8.89
N LEU A 344 -13.26 19.78 -8.45
CA LEU A 344 -14.26 20.85 -8.40
C LEU A 344 -13.88 21.94 -7.38
N ALA A 345 -13.46 21.55 -6.18
CA ALA A 345 -13.02 22.48 -5.14
C ALA A 345 -11.81 23.32 -5.60
N THR A 346 -10.88 22.72 -6.34
CA THR A 346 -9.64 23.37 -6.80
C THR A 346 -9.80 24.22 -8.05
N THR A 347 -10.99 24.32 -8.64
CA THR A 347 -11.22 25.22 -9.80
C THR A 347 -10.93 26.69 -9.49
N GLU A 348 -10.88 27.08 -8.21
CA GLU A 348 -10.38 28.39 -7.78
C GLU A 348 -8.94 28.66 -8.27
N ARG A 349 -8.08 27.64 -8.33
CA ARG A 349 -6.69 27.79 -8.79
C ARG A 349 -6.64 28.40 -10.18
N THR A 350 -7.59 28.06 -11.05
CA THR A 350 -7.74 28.68 -12.37
C THR A 350 -8.03 30.18 -12.28
N SER A 351 -8.84 30.61 -11.32
CA SER A 351 -9.12 32.04 -11.10
C SER A 351 -7.88 32.79 -10.57
N LEU A 352 -7.09 32.15 -9.71
CA LEU A 352 -5.80 32.69 -9.23
C LEU A 352 -4.78 32.78 -10.35
N LEU A 353 -4.73 31.77 -11.24
CA LEU A 353 -3.91 31.80 -12.45
C LEU A 353 -4.30 32.98 -13.35
N PHE A 354 -5.59 33.15 -13.65
CA PHE A 354 -6.04 34.29 -14.46
C PHE A 354 -5.73 35.63 -13.81
N ARG A 355 -5.77 35.73 -12.48
CA ARG A 355 -5.33 36.92 -11.75
C ARG A 355 -3.83 37.17 -11.96
N ALA A 356 -2.99 36.16 -11.75
CA ALA A 356 -1.55 36.27 -11.96
C ALA A 356 -1.21 36.65 -13.42
N VAL A 357 -1.90 36.05 -14.40
CA VAL A 357 -1.76 36.38 -15.83
C VAL A 357 -2.14 37.84 -16.10
N ARG A 358 -3.24 38.34 -15.50
CA ARG A 358 -3.68 39.74 -15.67
C ARG A 358 -2.70 40.75 -15.07
N GLU A 359 -2.01 40.38 -14.01
CA GLU A 359 -0.99 41.22 -13.35
C GLU A 359 0.36 41.20 -14.11
N HIS A 360 0.55 40.28 -15.06
CA HIS A 360 1.78 40.17 -15.87
C HIS A 360 1.85 41.27 -16.96
N PRO A 361 3.03 41.87 -17.25
CA PRO A 361 3.16 42.91 -18.28
C PRO A 361 2.68 42.49 -19.68
N ALA A 362 2.75 41.20 -19.99
CA ALA A 362 2.29 40.63 -21.26
C ALA A 362 0.83 40.10 -21.22
N ALA A 363 0.02 40.47 -20.22
CA ALA A 363 -1.34 39.96 -20.01
C ALA A 363 -2.22 39.96 -21.28
N ALA A 364 -2.27 41.09 -21.98
CA ALA A 364 -3.11 41.25 -23.16
C ALA A 364 -2.73 40.27 -24.29
N GLU A 365 -1.43 40.07 -24.49
CA GLU A 365 -0.90 39.17 -25.51
C GLU A 365 -1.15 37.70 -25.13
N ILE A 366 -0.93 37.35 -23.86
CA ILE A 366 -1.23 36.01 -23.34
C ILE A 366 -2.72 35.68 -23.52
N MET A 367 -3.62 36.61 -23.18
CA MET A 367 -5.07 36.41 -23.33
C MET A 367 -5.52 36.36 -24.78
N ARG A 368 -4.92 37.17 -25.67
CA ARG A 368 -5.15 37.09 -27.13
C ARG A 368 -4.77 35.72 -27.66
N ARG A 369 -3.55 35.25 -27.35
CA ARG A 369 -3.07 33.93 -27.80
C ARG A 369 -3.90 32.78 -27.22
N PHE A 370 -4.32 32.88 -25.96
CA PHE A 370 -5.22 31.90 -25.36
C PHE A 370 -6.55 31.81 -26.12
N ASN A 371 -7.18 32.94 -26.44
CA ASN A 371 -8.41 32.96 -27.22
C ASN A 371 -8.21 32.38 -28.62
N GLU A 372 -7.10 32.70 -29.29
CA GLU A 372 -6.76 32.11 -30.59
C GLU A 372 -6.67 30.59 -30.50
N LEU A 373 -5.93 30.04 -29.52
CA LEU A 373 -5.82 28.59 -29.32
C LEU A 373 -7.18 27.92 -29.07
N VAL A 374 -8.08 28.58 -28.35
CA VAL A 374 -9.46 28.09 -28.14
C VAL A 374 -10.24 28.03 -29.45
N HIS A 375 -10.16 29.07 -30.29
CA HIS A 375 -10.82 29.10 -31.59
C HIS A 375 -10.17 28.13 -32.58
N GLU A 376 -8.84 28.05 -32.61
CA GLU A 376 -8.07 27.08 -33.41
C GLU A 376 -8.53 25.65 -33.07
N ARG A 377 -8.66 25.32 -31.78
CA ARG A 377 -9.18 24.02 -31.33
C ARG A 377 -10.66 23.80 -31.68
N TRP A 378 -11.48 24.85 -31.64
CA TRP A 378 -12.90 24.74 -31.97
C TRP A 378 -13.14 24.53 -33.48
N PHE A 379 -12.39 25.25 -34.31
CA PHE A 379 -12.49 25.17 -35.76
C PHE A 379 -11.68 24.03 -36.38
N SER A 380 -10.76 23.41 -35.63
CA SER A 380 -10.14 22.16 -36.08
C SER A 380 -11.21 21.05 -36.11
N THR A 381 -11.59 20.62 -37.31
CA THR A 381 -12.26 19.33 -37.47
C THR A 381 -11.27 18.22 -37.04
N ASP A 382 -11.78 17.14 -36.45
CA ASP A 382 -10.96 16.04 -35.89
C ASP A 382 -9.93 15.44 -36.90
N GLU A 383 -10.01 15.78 -38.19
CA GLU A 383 -9.10 15.34 -39.26
C GLU A 383 -7.68 15.92 -39.22
N PHE A 384 -7.42 17.02 -38.49
CA PHE A 384 -6.06 17.56 -38.32
C PHE A 384 -5.42 17.23 -36.96
N TRP A 385 -6.18 16.64 -36.04
CA TRP A 385 -5.64 16.06 -34.83
C TRP A 385 -5.51 14.55 -35.01
N THR A 386 -4.49 14.13 -35.74
CA THR A 386 -3.85 12.86 -35.38
C THR A 386 -3.10 13.17 -34.09
N PRO A 387 -3.48 12.64 -32.90
CA PRO A 387 -2.53 12.67 -31.81
C PRO A 387 -1.25 12.07 -32.40
N PRO A 388 -0.08 12.73 -32.29
CA PRO A 388 1.15 12.04 -32.66
C PRO A 388 1.08 10.71 -31.95
N THR A 389 1.21 9.59 -32.69
CA THR A 389 1.24 8.26 -32.06
C THR A 389 2.23 8.39 -30.93
N PRO A 390 1.78 8.42 -29.66
CA PRO A 390 2.71 8.75 -28.61
C PRO A 390 3.78 7.66 -28.71
N PRO A 391 5.09 8.01 -28.68
CA PRO A 391 6.08 6.96 -28.46
C PRO A 391 5.57 6.15 -27.28
N ARG A 392 5.58 4.80 -27.36
CA ARG A 392 5.01 3.90 -26.34
C ARG A 392 5.31 4.48 -24.94
N LYS A 393 4.36 5.22 -24.37
CA LYS A 393 4.63 6.05 -23.20
C LYS A 393 4.56 5.07 -22.07
N ARG A 394 5.72 4.76 -21.49
CA ARG A 394 5.76 4.03 -20.23
C ARG A 394 5.36 5.03 -19.16
N TYR A 395 4.22 4.77 -18.53
CA TYR A 395 3.72 5.54 -17.41
C TYR A 395 4.50 5.13 -16.16
N HIS A 396 4.82 6.11 -15.35
CA HIS A 396 5.37 5.97 -14.01
C HIS A 396 4.55 6.84 -13.07
N GLY A 397 4.41 6.35 -11.85
CA GLY A 397 3.77 7.01 -10.71
C GLY A 397 2.50 7.82 -10.91
N ALA A 398 2.31 8.76 -9.97
CA ALA A 398 1.21 9.71 -9.99
C ALA A 398 1.54 10.82 -11.01
N GLN A 399 0.58 11.11 -11.90
CA GLN A 399 0.71 12.15 -12.92
C GLN A 399 -0.03 13.42 -12.57
#